data_AF-G8QK69-F1
#
_entry.id   AF-G8QK69-F1
#
_cell.length_a   1.000
_cell.length_b   1.000
_cell.length_c   1.000
_cell.angle_alpha   90.00
_cell.angle_beta   90.00
_cell.angle_gamma   90.00
#
_symmetry.space_group_name_H-M   'P 1'
#
loop_
_entity.id
_entity.type
_entity.pdbx_description
1 polymer ?
#
loop_
_entity_poly.entity_id
_entity_poly.type
_entity_poly.pdbx_seq_one_letter_code
_entity_poly.pdbx_strand_id
1 'polypeptide(L)'
;MDAYFTLYVLTVALAVAGGGMLLLVGYIDTIPASFAHGWRWGACALLVPVLGPLYFCWKHWADCAKAGKQLVAGTVLMALAMGGLYGLGPWFAKRALEMAGS
;
A
#
# COMPACT_ATOMS: atom_id res chain seq x y z
N MET A 1 14.48 -0.02 24.75
CA MET A 1 14.06 -0.70 23.51
C MET A 1 15.31 -1.14 22.77
N ASP A 2 15.35 -2.39 22.29
CA ASP A 2 16.47 -2.90 21.49
C ASP A 2 16.53 -2.21 20.12
N ALA A 3 17.72 -1.78 19.70
CA ALA A 3 17.92 -1.04 18.44
C ALA A 3 17.36 -1.77 17.21
N TYR A 4 17.45 -3.10 17.19
CA TYR A 4 16.89 -3.95 16.13
C TYR A 4 15.35 -3.89 16.07
N PHE A 5 14.68 -3.86 17.22
CA PHE A 5 13.23 -3.72 17.27
C PHE A 5 12.79 -2.34 16.79
N THR A 6 13.50 -1.29 17.20
CA THR A 6 13.23 0.08 16.75
C THR A 6 13.38 0.20 15.22
N LEU A 7 14.46 -0.35 14.65
CA LEU A 7 14.67 -0.34 13.19
C LEU A 7 13.57 -1.11 12.46
N TYR A 8 13.18 -2.30 12.96
CA TYR A 8 12.10 -3.09 12.38
C TYR A 8 10.77 -2.30 12.35
N VAL A 9 10.35 -1.77 13.50
CA VAL A 9 9.10 -0.98 13.61
C VAL A 9 9.17 0.26 12.72
N LEU A 10 10.31 0.96 12.69
CA LEU A 10 10.51 2.13 11.84
C LEU A 10 10.40 1.77 10.35
N THR A 11 11.04 0.69 9.89
CA THR A 11 10.94 0.24 8.50
C THR A 11 9.51 -0.12 8.12
N VAL A 12 8.80 -0.86 8.96
CA VAL A 12 7.39 -1.22 8.71
C VAL A 12 6.53 0.04 8.69
N ALA A 13 6.70 0.95 9.66
CA ALA A 13 5.94 2.19 9.74
C ALA A 13 6.15 3.07 8.50
N LEU A 14 7.40 3.23 8.04
CA LEU A 14 7.72 3.97 6.82
C LEU A 14 7.15 3.30 5.58
N ALA A 15 7.20 1.97 5.49
CA ALA A 15 6.61 1.23 4.39
C ALA A 15 5.08 1.38 4.34
N VAL A 16 4.40 1.32 5.49
CA VAL A 16 2.94 1.53 5.59
C VAL A 16 2.58 2.99 5.28
N ALA A 17 3.29 3.96 5.85
CA ALA A 17 3.01 5.38 5.64
C ALA A 17 3.27 5.78 4.18
N GLY A 18 4.43 5.42 3.64
CA GLY A 18 4.79 5.70 2.25
C GLY A 18 3.91 4.93 1.26
N GLY A 19 3.70 3.63 1.50
CA GLY A 19 2.87 2.78 0.66
C GLY A 19 1.41 3.23 0.63
N GLY A 20 0.84 3.49 1.81
CA GLY A 20 -0.52 4.02 1.96
C GLY A 20 -0.70 5.37 1.29
N MET A 21 0.26 6.30 1.44
CA MET A 21 0.20 7.61 0.79
C MET A 21 0.24 7.49 -0.74
N LEU A 22 1.13 6.65 -1.28
CA LEU A 22 1.24 6.43 -2.72
C LEU A 22 -0.04 5.82 -3.31
N LEU A 23 -0.65 4.86 -2.61
CA LEU A 23 -1.94 4.29 -3.00
C LEU A 23 -3.04 5.35 -2.99
N LEU A 24 -3.08 6.21 -1.97
CA LEU A 24 -4.11 7.22 -1.82
C LEU A 24 -4.00 8.33 -2.87
N VAL A 25 -2.79 8.83 -3.12
CA VAL A 25 -2.54 9.81 -4.20
C VAL A 25 -2.86 9.21 -5.56
N GLY A 26 -2.35 8.00 -5.83
CA GLY A 26 -2.65 7.30 -7.08
C GLY A 26 -4.15 7.08 -7.26
N TYR A 27 -4.87 6.71 -6.20
CA TYR A 27 -6.32 6.53 -6.23
C TYR A 27 -7.06 7.82 -6.60
N ILE A 28 -6.74 8.93 -5.91
CA ILE A 28 -7.38 10.23 -6.15
C ILE A 28 -7.18 10.68 -7.60
N ASP A 29 -5.98 10.52 -8.15
CA ASP A 29 -5.69 10.88 -9.55
C ASP A 29 -6.41 9.95 -10.55
N THR A 30 -6.63 8.69 -10.18
CA THR A 30 -7.23 7.68 -11.08
C THR A 30 -8.75 7.78 -11.14
N ILE A 31 -9.43 8.22 -10.08
CA ILE A 31 -10.90 8.39 -10.07
C ILE A 31 -11.39 9.27 -11.24
N PRO A 32 -11.00 10.55 -11.37
CA PRO A 32 -11.53 11.41 -12.42
C PRO A 32 -11.17 10.89 -13.82
N ALA A 33 -9.97 10.32 -13.99
CA ALA A 33 -9.54 9.72 -15.24
C ALA A 33 -10.39 8.50 -15.64
N SER A 34 -10.75 7.66 -14.67
CA SER A 34 -11.59 6.47 -14.91
C SER A 34 -13.03 6.84 -15.28
N PHE A 35 -13.59 7.90 -14.67
CA PHE A 35 -14.92 8.40 -15.04
C PHE A 35 -14.94 9.04 -16.43
N ALA A 36 -13.86 9.72 -16.84
CA ALA A 36 -13.74 10.28 -18.19
C ALA A 36 -13.76 9.20 -19.28
N HIS A 37 -13.27 7.99 -18.97
CA HIS A 37 -13.29 6.83 -19.88
C HIS A 37 -14.62 6.05 -19.84
N GLY A 38 -15.55 6.42 -18.97
CA GLY A 38 -16.92 5.90 -18.92
C GLY A 38 -17.32 5.30 -17.58
N TRP A 39 -18.63 5.22 -17.36
CA TRP A 39 -19.22 4.83 -16.08
C TRP A 39 -18.78 3.44 -15.57
N ARG A 40 -18.54 2.49 -16.46
CA ARG A 40 -18.07 1.13 -16.08
C ARG A 40 -16.68 1.15 -15.45
N TRP A 41 -15.79 2.01 -15.94
CA TRP A 41 -14.44 2.17 -15.41
C TRP A 41 -14.44 2.89 -14.07
N GLY A 42 -15.22 3.97 -13.95
CA GLY A 42 -15.45 4.67 -12.68
C GLY A 42 -16.03 3.75 -11.60
N ALA A 43 -17.03 2.92 -11.96
CA ALA A 43 -17.60 1.94 -11.03
C ALA A 43 -16.57 0.89 -10.60
N CYS A 44 -15.72 0.40 -11.49
CA CYS A 44 -14.66 -0.55 -11.15
C CYS A 44 -13.64 0.05 -10.18
N ALA A 45 -13.23 1.30 -10.42
CA ALA A 45 -12.30 2.01 -9.54
C ALA A 45 -12.89 2.24 -8.13
N LEU A 46 -14.19 2.57 -8.04
CA LEU A 46 -14.89 2.79 -6.76
C LEU A 46 -15.16 1.50 -5.97
N LEU A 47 -15.60 0.44 -6.65
CA LEU A 47 -15.95 -0.82 -5.99
C LEU A 47 -14.72 -1.56 -5.47
N VAL A 48 -13.57 -1.41 -6.14
CA VAL A 48 -12.33 -2.07 -5.75
C VAL A 48 -11.20 -1.04 -5.66
N PRO A 49 -11.06 -0.32 -4.54
CA PRO A 49 -10.25 0.92 -4.46
C PRO A 49 -8.75 0.74 -4.67
N VAL A 50 -8.21 -0.48 -4.68
CA VAL A 50 -6.80 -0.74 -5.03
C VAL A 50 -6.71 -1.45 -6.38
N LEU A 51 -7.42 -2.57 -6.55
CA LEU A 51 -7.32 -3.37 -7.78
C LEU A 51 -8.01 -2.72 -8.98
N GLY A 52 -9.09 -1.97 -8.78
CA GLY A 52 -9.82 -1.25 -9.83
C GLY A 52 -8.97 -0.18 -10.51
N PRO A 53 -8.37 0.77 -9.77
CA PRO A 53 -7.43 1.75 -10.30
C PRO A 53 -6.20 1.10 -10.94
N LEU A 54 -5.66 0.03 -10.33
CA LEU A 54 -4.56 -0.73 -10.92
C LEU A 54 -4.96 -1.35 -12.26
N TYR A 55 -6.14 -1.96 -12.36
CA TYR A 55 -6.67 -2.55 -13.58
C TYR A 55 -6.92 -1.50 -14.67
N PHE A 56 -7.46 -0.34 -14.30
CA PHE A 56 -7.65 0.79 -15.21
C PHE A 56 -6.31 1.32 -15.74
N CYS A 57 -5.37 1.63 -14.84
CA CYS A 57 -4.03 2.11 -15.20
C CYS A 57 -3.27 1.09 -16.06
N TRP A 58 -3.43 -0.21 -15.80
CA TRP A 58 -2.82 -1.26 -16.61
C TRP A 58 -3.31 -1.21 -18.06
N LYS A 59 -4.61 -0.97 -18.26
CA LYS A 59 -5.22 -0.95 -19.59
C LYS A 59 -5.04 0.37 -20.32
N HIS A 60 -4.95 1.48 -19.58
CA HIS A 60 -4.83 2.85 -20.09
C HIS A 60 -3.50 3.51 -19.67
N TRP A 61 -2.40 2.76 -19.75
CA TRP A 61 -1.10 3.18 -19.19
C TRP A 61 -0.58 4.51 -19.74
N ALA A 62 -0.86 4.83 -21.02
CA ALA A 62 -0.44 6.08 -21.64
C ALA A 62 -1.05 7.32 -20.95
N ASP A 63 -2.31 7.22 -20.52
CA ASP A 63 -3.03 8.33 -19.87
C ASP A 63 -2.76 8.38 -18.36
N CYS A 64 -2.33 7.27 -17.76
CA CYS A 64 -2.25 7.11 -16.31
C CYS A 64 -0.84 6.78 -15.78
N ALA A 65 0.22 6.92 -16.58
CA ALA A 65 1.55 6.39 -16.26
C ALA A 65 2.11 6.85 -14.89
N LYS A 66 1.81 8.08 -14.47
CA LYS A 66 2.27 8.60 -13.16
C LYS A 66 1.49 7.96 -12.01
N ALA A 67 0.15 7.98 -12.08
CA ALA A 67 -0.73 7.37 -11.08
C ALA A 67 -0.52 5.85 -11.00
N GLY A 68 -0.35 5.18 -12.15
CA GLY A 68 -0.03 3.75 -12.24
C GLY A 68 1.27 3.39 -11.52
N LYS A 69 2.34 4.18 -11.70
CA LYS A 69 3.60 3.97 -10.96
C LYS A 69 3.43 4.15 -9.45
N GLN A 70 2.65 5.14 -9.02
CA GLN A 70 2.35 5.35 -7.58
C GLN A 70 1.55 4.18 -7.01
N LEU A 71 0.52 3.71 -7.72
CA LEU A 71 -0.28 2.57 -7.30
C LEU A 71 0.55 1.29 -7.20
N VAL A 72 1.41 1.01 -8.18
CA VAL A 72 2.29 -0.17 -8.16
C VAL A 72 3.30 -0.07 -7.02
N ALA A 73 4.01 1.06 -6.89
CA ALA A 73 4.98 1.27 -5.82
C ALA A 73 4.33 1.17 -4.43
N GLY A 74 3.16 1.79 -4.27
CA GLY A 74 2.39 1.73 -3.03
C GLY A 74 1.92 0.32 -2.68
N THR A 75 1.46 -0.44 -3.69
CA THR A 75 1.05 -1.84 -3.51
C THR A 75 2.24 -2.72 -3.09
N VAL A 76 3.40 -2.54 -3.72
CA VAL A 76 4.62 -3.29 -3.35
C VAL A 76 5.06 -2.96 -1.93
N LEU A 77 5.06 -1.68 -1.55
CA LEU A 77 5.40 -1.26 -0.19
C LEU A 77 4.43 -1.84 0.85
N MET A 78 3.13 -1.83 0.57
CA MET A 78 2.14 -2.45 1.47
C MET A 78 2.29 -3.97 1.53
N ALA A 79 2.60 -4.64 0.42
CA ALA A 79 2.88 -6.07 0.42
C ALA A 79 4.13 -6.41 1.26
N LEU A 80 5.18 -5.61 1.16
CA LEU A 80 6.39 -5.76 1.99
C LEU A 80 6.10 -5.49 3.46
N ALA A 81 5.30 -4.46 3.77
CA ALA A 81 4.90 -4.17 5.14
C ALA A 81 4.08 -5.31 5.74
N MET A 82 3.10 -5.83 5.01
CA MET A 82 2.31 -6.99 5.42
C MET A 82 3.19 -8.23 5.58
N GLY A 83 4.07 -8.52 4.62
CA GLY A 83 5.00 -9.65 4.71
C GLY A 83 5.93 -9.54 5.92
N GLY A 84 6.42 -8.34 6.22
CA GLY A 84 7.21 -8.06 7.41
C GLY A 84 6.40 -8.28 8.70
N LEU A 85 5.17 -7.76 8.76
CA LEU A 85 4.28 -7.91 9.91
C LEU A 85 3.86 -9.36 10.17
N TYR A 86 3.43 -10.10 9.14
CA TYR A 86 3.01 -11.50 9.31
C TYR A 86 4.19 -12.45 9.46
N GLY A 87 5.34 -12.16 8.84
CA GLY A 87 6.53 -13.00 8.93
C GLY A 87 7.33 -12.79 10.21
N LEU A 88 7.71 -11.54 10.50
CA LEU A 88 8.59 -11.19 11.62
C LEU A 88 7.83 -10.65 12.83
N GLY A 89 6.59 -10.19 12.66
CA GLY A 89 5.77 -9.67 13.76
C GLY A 89 5.52 -10.67 14.90
N PRO A 90 5.20 -11.96 14.66
CA PRO A 90 5.02 -12.94 15.74
C PRO A 90 6.28 -13.15 16.58
N TRP A 91 7.46 -13.05 15.95
CA TRP A 91 8.75 -13.20 16.61
C TRP A 91 9.04 -12.02 17.55
N PHE A 92 8.81 -10.79 17.07
CA PHE A 92 8.96 -9.59 17.89
C PHE A 92 7.86 -9.42 18.94
N ALA A 93 6.63 -9.83 18.65
CA ALA A 93 5.52 -9.81 19.62
C ALA A 93 5.81 -10.72 20.82
N LYS A 94 6.39 -11.91 20.59
CA LYS A 94 6.86 -12.79 21.66
C LYS A 94 7.93 -12.12 22.53
N ARG A 95 8.96 -11.52 21.93
CA ARG A 95 10.00 -10.80 22.71
C ARG A 95 9.44 -9.61 23.49
N ALA A 96 8.48 -8.87 22.93
CA ALA A 96 7.87 -7.75 23.63
C ALA A 96 7.05 -8.19 24.85
N LEU A 97 6.35 -9.33 24.77
CA LEU A 97 5.62 -9.93 25.90
C LEU A 97 6.57 -10.46 26.98
N GLU A 98 7.66 -11.11 26.58
CA GLU A 98 8.69 -11.62 27.52
C GLU A 98 9.33 -10.49 28.33
N MET A 99 9.55 -9.31 27.72
CA MET A 99 10.10 -8.13 28.41
C MET A 99 9.08 -7.40 29.29
N ALA A 100 7.78 -7.57 29.04
CA ALA A 100 6.71 -6.91 29.81
C ALA A 100 6.21 -7.76 30.98
N GLY A 101 6.46 -9.08 30.96
CA GLY A 101 6.09 -10.03 32.02
C GLY A 101 7.16 -10.28 33.07
N SER A 102 8.32 -9.60 32.98
CA SER A 102 9.41 -9.59 33.97
C SER A 102 9.38 -8.32 34.81
#